data_AF-A0ABD3QUA5-F1
#
_entry.id   AF-A0ABD3QUA5-F1
#
_cell.length_a   1.000
_cell.length_b   1.000
_cell.length_c   1.000
_cell.angle_alpha   90.00
_cell.angle_beta   90.00
_cell.angle_gamma   90.00
#
_symmetry.space_group_name_H-M   'P 1'
#
loop_
_entity.id
_entity.type
_entity.pdbx_description
1 polymer ?
#
loop_
_entity_poly.entity_id
_entity_poly.type
_entity_poly.pdbx_seq_one_letter_code
_entity_poly.pdbx_strand_id
1 'polypeptide(L)'
;MVPFVLPKSGRACYSVAVAFAILCLSLSSLNWGRIAENISGFDYLRKVTQLSSVHHFKEPVSILTKNVQVDGALAPFIHPIEINPDSSISSDILDIWHDQDLGAVCVRLKSGSRCPHPSLIGRLYGSSIAMLEWSQVAPSGSPFTEHCGSYANRWLDPGSYFLEILIIHCNGFGTTALAKSRSDPTHDGRSVGEWLSFDYTYECIEDTTHNRLTGNNAFLSISSYHNGVGDYRMGRWVFSDESKFESTSYPKQQLTRFQPQGCRSQDPDLSMERCQIPMDNSRVYEYSFMWNQDQKWIEQLKKYQVDFGPQFKDYPPLKSSHDFHTEIKDMRDGSDGPPICLMGCSHSFTLWRSMLRLNLGHRFVNALLLYPEPDDALFRIKQSYQLYNCTTFIIAAGQWPSSKQAWENEKYGKPFSFQKFYKGLSGIAENPKIYDIDPNINIYLRTIHLNPLGDLISDCGVEQRPKDWRSPTVIDGYNLLVKEIVEGIKATSSKLRDRVHLIDTRFITEPMWDTANDFNHVHPRVSDVEALYIAGKFLLR
;
A
#
# COMPACT_ATOMS: atom_id res chain seq x y z
N MET A 1 18.40 29.77 -41.02
CA MET A 1 17.15 30.56 -41.08
C MET A 1 16.28 29.96 -42.17
N VAL A 2 15.27 29.21 -41.78
CA VAL A 2 14.23 28.64 -42.65
C VAL A 2 12.91 28.92 -41.92
N PRO A 3 11.93 29.62 -42.53
CA PRO A 3 10.75 30.05 -41.80
C PRO A 3 9.70 28.94 -41.78
N PHE A 4 9.18 28.66 -40.59
CA PHE A 4 8.04 27.78 -40.37
C PHE A 4 6.74 28.51 -40.72
N VAL A 5 5.94 27.86 -41.56
CA VAL A 5 4.61 28.29 -42.01
C VAL A 5 3.57 27.86 -40.97
N LEU A 6 2.76 28.80 -40.50
CA LEU A 6 1.54 28.53 -39.72
C LEU A 6 0.33 28.46 -40.67
N PRO A 7 -0.59 27.50 -40.52
CA PRO A 7 -1.94 27.64 -41.05
C PRO A 7 -2.86 28.28 -40.02
N LYS A 8 -3.50 29.38 -40.44
CA LYS A 8 -4.76 29.90 -39.91
C LYS A 8 -5.92 29.28 -40.69
N SER A 9 -6.95 28.81 -39.98
CA SER A 9 -8.39 28.83 -40.33
C SER A 9 -9.11 27.88 -39.36
N GLY A 10 -10.34 28.08 -38.89
CA GLY A 10 -11.35 29.09 -39.10
C GLY A 10 -12.52 28.85 -38.13
N ARG A 11 -13.26 29.93 -37.84
CA ARG A 11 -14.57 30.06 -37.15
C ARG A 11 -15.66 29.19 -37.83
N ALA A 12 -16.86 28.89 -37.32
CA ALA A 12 -17.64 29.07 -36.10
C ALA A 12 -19.01 28.33 -36.28
N CYS A 13 -19.81 28.24 -35.21
CA CYS A 13 -21.28 28.41 -35.12
C CYS A 13 -22.17 27.26 -34.58
N TYR A 14 -22.74 27.57 -33.40
CA TYR A 14 -24.13 27.44 -32.91
C TYR A 14 -24.83 26.07 -32.67
N SER A 15 -25.06 25.82 -31.37
CA SER A 15 -26.37 25.63 -30.68
C SER A 15 -27.35 24.55 -31.11
N VAL A 16 -27.64 23.61 -30.19
CA VAL A 16 -29.01 23.24 -29.77
C VAL A 16 -29.00 22.95 -28.27
N ALA A 17 -29.97 23.53 -27.56
CA ALA A 17 -30.25 23.33 -26.14
C ALA A 17 -31.58 22.56 -25.97
N VAL A 18 -31.78 22.05 -24.74
CA VAL A 18 -33.04 21.65 -24.09
C VAL A 18 -33.58 20.24 -24.38
N ALA A 19 -33.52 19.37 -23.36
CA ALA A 19 -34.70 18.84 -22.63
C ALA A 19 -34.28 17.70 -21.69
N PHE A 20 -34.53 17.84 -20.39
CA PHE A 20 -35.25 16.89 -19.51
C PHE A 20 -35.03 17.27 -18.04
N ALA A 21 -35.95 18.09 -17.53
CA ALA A 21 -36.26 18.22 -16.12
C ALA A 21 -37.79 18.08 -16.01
N ILE A 22 -38.27 17.09 -15.26
CA ILE A 22 -39.58 16.93 -14.59
C ILE A 22 -39.65 15.47 -14.07
N LEU A 23 -40.15 15.30 -12.83
CA LEU A 23 -40.28 14.08 -11.97
C LEU A 23 -38.98 13.71 -11.21
N CYS A 24 -38.85 13.77 -9.88
CA CYS A 24 -39.82 13.78 -8.79
C CYS A 24 -39.33 14.63 -7.61
N LEU A 25 -40.11 15.65 -7.25
CA LEU A 25 -40.26 16.12 -5.88
C LEU A 25 -41.24 15.17 -5.17
N SER A 26 -40.74 14.29 -4.29
CA SER A 26 -41.55 13.75 -3.19
C SER A 26 -40.65 13.10 -2.14
N LEU A 27 -40.89 13.46 -0.88
CA LEU A 27 -40.43 12.84 0.37
C LEU A 27 -39.19 13.45 1.04
N SER A 28 -39.33 14.71 1.42
CA SER A 28 -38.86 15.19 2.72
C SER A 28 -39.72 14.60 3.85
N SER A 29 -39.15 13.71 4.68
CA SER A 29 -39.43 13.56 6.13
C SER A 29 -39.06 12.17 6.65
N LEU A 30 -37.82 11.97 7.10
CA LEU A 30 -37.48 10.88 8.02
C LEU A 30 -36.56 11.40 9.13
N ASN A 31 -37.27 11.91 10.14
CA ASN A 31 -37.01 11.91 11.59
C ASN A 31 -35.67 11.31 12.09
N TRP A 32 -34.68 12.18 12.35
CA TRP A 32 -33.46 11.88 13.10
C TRP A 32 -33.68 12.09 14.61
N GLY A 33 -34.44 11.20 15.24
CA GLY A 33 -34.71 11.30 16.67
C GLY A 33 -35.27 10.02 17.26
N ARG A 34 -34.37 9.06 17.58
CA ARG A 34 -34.49 8.02 18.64
C ARG A 34 -33.52 6.87 18.38
N ILE A 35 -32.25 7.03 18.78
CA ILE A 35 -31.41 5.93 19.30
C ILE A 35 -30.49 6.56 20.37
N ALA A 36 -31.08 6.85 21.53
CA ALA A 36 -30.35 7.17 22.74
C ALA A 36 -31.23 6.65 23.88
N GLU A 37 -31.08 5.37 24.21
CA GLU A 37 -31.49 4.69 25.44
C GLU A 37 -31.47 3.18 25.18
N ASN A 38 -30.40 2.51 25.65
CA ASN A 38 -30.34 1.12 26.13
C ASN A 38 -29.01 0.45 25.78
N ILE A 39 -27.93 0.80 26.50
CA ILE A 39 -26.91 -0.18 26.93
C ILE A 39 -26.37 0.28 28.29
N SER A 40 -27.07 -0.10 29.36
CA SER A 40 -26.50 -0.18 30.71
C SER A 40 -25.89 -1.57 30.87
N GLY A 41 -24.56 -1.67 30.88
CA GLY A 41 -23.86 -2.95 31.01
C GLY A 41 -22.34 -2.81 31.05
N PHE A 42 -21.83 -1.96 31.94
CA PHE A 42 -20.39 -1.83 32.18
C PHE A 42 -20.08 -2.13 33.64
N ASP A 43 -19.70 -3.37 33.93
CA ASP A 43 -19.10 -3.71 35.24
C ASP A 43 -18.18 -4.94 35.22
N TYR A 44 -17.33 -5.10 34.18
CA TYR A 44 -16.40 -6.24 34.14
C TYR A 44 -14.94 -5.96 33.70
N LEU A 45 -14.49 -4.71 33.58
CA LEU A 45 -13.10 -4.41 33.15
C LEU A 45 -12.35 -3.46 34.08
N ARG A 46 -12.32 -3.77 35.39
CA ARG A 46 -11.51 -3.01 36.37
C ARG A 46 -10.42 -3.82 37.09
N LYS A 47 -9.91 -4.90 36.49
CA LYS A 47 -8.86 -5.73 37.13
C LYS A 47 -7.60 -6.05 36.29
N VAL A 48 -7.33 -5.33 35.20
CA VAL A 48 -6.07 -5.51 34.44
C VAL A 48 -5.43 -4.16 34.13
N THR A 49 -5.11 -3.38 35.17
CA THR A 49 -4.27 -2.18 35.03
C THR A 49 -3.35 -2.05 36.24
N GLN A 50 -2.39 -2.97 36.32
CA GLN A 50 -1.15 -2.79 37.05
C GLN A 50 -0.17 -3.83 36.54
N LEU A 51 0.64 -3.43 35.54
CA LEU A 51 1.96 -3.94 35.14
C LEU A 51 2.16 -3.73 33.63
N SER A 52 2.69 -2.57 33.24
CA SER A 52 3.40 -2.44 31.95
C SER A 52 4.31 -1.22 31.99
N SER A 53 5.48 -1.39 32.60
CA SER A 53 6.65 -0.55 32.38
C SER A 53 7.77 -1.45 31.85
N VAL A 54 7.82 -1.73 30.55
CA VAL A 54 8.99 -2.41 29.95
C VAL A 54 9.25 -1.93 28.51
N HIS A 55 10.54 -1.70 28.30
CA HIS A 55 11.34 -1.44 27.11
C HIS A 55 10.79 -1.74 25.71
N HIS A 56 11.07 -0.79 24.81
CA HIS A 56 11.09 -0.97 23.36
C HIS A 56 12.10 -2.06 22.95
N PHE A 57 11.60 -3.25 22.60
CA PHE A 57 12.31 -4.17 21.72
C PHE A 57 11.72 -4.04 20.31
N LYS A 58 12.55 -3.62 19.37
CA LYS A 58 12.32 -3.72 17.93
C LYS A 58 13.36 -4.68 17.37
N GLU A 59 13.13 -5.97 17.56
CA GLU A 59 13.77 -6.98 16.72
C GLU A 59 12.73 -7.48 15.72
N PRO A 60 13.09 -7.70 14.44
CA PRO A 60 12.26 -8.51 13.57
C PRO A 60 12.06 -9.87 14.27
N VAL A 61 10.83 -10.38 14.28
CA VAL A 61 10.54 -11.73 14.75
C VAL A 61 11.37 -12.69 13.89
N SER A 62 12.56 -13.04 14.37
CA SER A 62 13.29 -14.17 13.83
C SER A 62 12.42 -15.37 14.16
N ILE A 63 11.95 -16.06 13.13
CA ILE A 63 11.38 -17.39 13.29
C ILE A 63 12.57 -18.26 13.73
N LEU A 64 12.87 -18.21 15.02
CA LEU A 64 13.79 -19.12 15.66
C LEU A 64 13.18 -20.50 15.45
N THR A 65 13.73 -21.24 14.49
CA THR A 65 13.55 -22.67 14.36
C THR A 65 14.08 -23.30 15.64
N LYS A 66 13.21 -23.33 16.65
CA LYS A 66 13.43 -24.03 17.90
C LYS A 66 13.49 -25.50 17.54
N ASN A 67 14.69 -26.00 17.25
CA ASN A 67 15.03 -27.41 17.33
C ASN A 67 14.99 -27.82 18.81
N VAL A 68 13.81 -27.76 19.41
CA VAL A 68 13.56 -28.34 20.73
C VAL A 68 13.13 -29.76 20.44
N GLN A 69 14.03 -30.70 20.72
CA GLN A 69 13.71 -32.11 20.85
C GLN A 69 12.83 -32.24 22.11
N VAL A 70 11.53 -31.97 21.97
CA VAL A 70 10.56 -32.19 23.05
C VAL A 70 10.09 -33.63 22.93
N ASP A 71 10.72 -34.51 23.72
CA ASP A 71 10.19 -35.85 23.94
C ASP A 71 8.80 -35.73 24.59
N GLY A 72 7.75 -35.93 23.78
CA GLY A 72 6.36 -36.02 24.25
C GLY A 72 5.48 -34.78 24.03
N ALA A 73 5.92 -33.74 23.33
CA ALA A 73 4.99 -32.69 22.88
C ALA A 73 4.08 -33.24 21.78
N LEU A 74 2.77 -33.01 21.92
CA LEU A 74 1.80 -33.21 20.85
C LEU A 74 2.35 -32.56 19.58
N ALA A 75 2.47 -33.35 18.50
CA ALA A 75 2.93 -32.82 17.23
C ALA A 75 2.11 -31.57 16.88
N PRO A 76 2.75 -30.47 16.43
CA PRO A 76 2.03 -29.25 16.10
C PRO A 76 0.89 -29.59 15.14
N PHE A 77 -0.24 -28.91 15.34
CA PHE A 77 -1.45 -29.15 14.56
C PHE A 77 -1.24 -28.57 13.16
N ILE A 78 -0.63 -29.37 12.29
CA ILE A 78 -0.30 -29.00 10.91
C ILE A 78 -1.52 -29.29 10.04
N HIS A 79 -2.13 -28.23 9.52
CA HIS A 79 -3.22 -28.33 8.57
C HIS A 79 -2.70 -28.27 7.14
N PRO A 80 -2.81 -29.34 6.34
CA PRO A 80 -2.45 -29.29 4.94
C PRO A 80 -3.43 -28.39 4.18
N ILE A 81 -2.89 -27.59 3.25
CA ILE A 81 -3.64 -26.70 2.37
C ILE A 81 -3.55 -27.24 0.95
N GLU A 82 -4.68 -27.31 0.28
CA GLU A 82 -4.77 -27.83 -1.09
C GLU A 82 -3.93 -26.97 -2.05
N ILE A 83 -3.09 -27.62 -2.84
CA ILE A 83 -2.29 -27.00 -3.91
C ILE A 83 -3.17 -26.88 -5.16
N ASN A 84 -3.16 -25.73 -5.81
CA ASN A 84 -3.80 -25.53 -7.10
C ASN A 84 -3.06 -26.34 -8.18
N PRO A 85 -3.67 -27.36 -8.80
CA PRO A 85 -3.01 -28.14 -9.84
C PRO A 85 -2.65 -27.29 -11.07
N ASP A 86 -3.42 -26.24 -11.34
CA ASP A 86 -3.23 -25.34 -12.47
C ASP A 86 -2.14 -24.27 -12.21
N SER A 87 -1.48 -24.30 -11.05
CA SER A 87 -0.40 -23.36 -10.77
C SER A 87 0.81 -23.63 -11.69
N SER A 88 1.45 -22.56 -12.19
CA SER A 88 2.66 -22.66 -13.03
C SER A 88 3.80 -23.44 -12.37
N ILE A 89 3.84 -23.48 -11.04
CA ILE A 89 4.81 -24.21 -10.23
C ILE A 89 4.22 -25.33 -9.37
N SER A 90 2.99 -25.80 -9.66
CA SER A 90 2.32 -26.84 -8.87
C SER A 90 3.18 -28.11 -8.70
N SER A 91 3.87 -28.52 -9.77
CA SER A 91 4.76 -29.68 -9.74
C SER A 91 6.03 -29.51 -8.90
N ASP A 92 6.40 -28.27 -8.59
CA ASP A 92 7.58 -27.93 -7.78
C ASP A 92 7.26 -27.86 -6.28
N ILE A 93 5.98 -27.74 -5.91
CA ILE A 93 5.53 -27.66 -4.52
C ILE A 93 5.43 -29.08 -3.93
N LEU A 94 6.00 -29.27 -2.74
CA LEU A 94 5.85 -30.50 -1.95
C LEU A 94 4.57 -30.44 -1.12
N ASP A 95 4.39 -29.37 -0.36
CA ASP A 95 3.23 -29.14 0.48
C ASP A 95 3.06 -27.63 0.77
N ILE A 96 1.83 -27.27 1.15
CA ILE A 96 1.47 -25.99 1.76
C ILE A 96 0.78 -26.34 3.08
N TRP A 97 1.17 -25.69 4.17
CA TRP A 97 0.53 -25.94 5.47
C TRP A 97 0.40 -24.67 6.29
N HIS A 98 -0.55 -24.69 7.22
CA HIS A 98 -0.76 -23.68 8.22
C HIS A 98 -0.14 -24.13 9.56
N ASP A 99 0.79 -23.33 10.06
CA ASP A 99 1.37 -23.44 11.40
C ASP A 99 0.68 -22.42 12.31
N GLN A 100 -0.24 -22.91 13.12
CA GLN A 100 -1.08 -22.08 13.97
C GLN A 100 -0.31 -21.48 15.15
N ASP A 101 0.66 -22.22 15.69
CA ASP A 101 1.46 -21.76 16.84
C ASP A 101 2.38 -20.61 16.45
N LEU A 102 2.92 -20.65 15.22
CA LEU A 102 3.76 -19.57 14.68
C LEU A 102 2.95 -18.43 14.06
N GLY A 103 1.65 -18.61 13.89
CA GLY A 103 0.83 -17.64 13.15
C GLY A 103 1.32 -17.50 11.70
N ALA A 104 1.59 -18.61 11.00
CA ALA A 104 2.23 -18.61 9.69
C ALA A 104 1.62 -19.64 8.72
N VAL A 105 1.77 -19.37 7.42
CA VAL A 105 1.52 -20.33 6.35
C VAL A 105 2.82 -20.56 5.60
N CYS A 106 3.18 -21.82 5.38
CA CYS A 106 4.44 -22.17 4.74
C CYS A 106 4.23 -22.95 3.44
N VAL A 107 5.13 -22.74 2.49
CA VAL A 107 5.22 -23.41 1.19
C VAL A 107 6.59 -24.07 1.12
N ARG A 108 6.60 -25.40 0.93
CA ARG A 108 7.84 -26.17 0.75
C ARG A 108 8.00 -26.58 -0.70
N LEU A 109 9.18 -26.36 -1.25
CA LEU A 109 9.50 -26.61 -2.65
C LEU A 109 10.52 -27.74 -2.79
N LYS A 110 10.41 -28.53 -3.85
CA LYS A 110 11.31 -29.65 -4.15
C LYS A 110 12.75 -29.17 -4.33
N SER A 111 13.70 -30.04 -4.00
CA SER A 111 15.09 -29.87 -4.43
C SER A 111 15.15 -29.75 -5.95
N GLY A 112 15.82 -28.71 -6.45
CA GLY A 112 15.91 -28.47 -7.89
C GLY A 112 14.60 -27.99 -8.54
N SER A 113 13.66 -27.46 -7.74
CA SER A 113 12.48 -26.76 -8.25
C SER A 113 12.87 -25.72 -9.30
N ARG A 114 12.05 -25.55 -10.33
CA ARG A 114 12.25 -24.47 -11.34
C ARG A 114 12.23 -23.07 -10.72
N CYS A 115 11.57 -22.95 -9.59
CA CYS A 115 11.40 -21.74 -8.81
C CYS A 115 11.89 -21.94 -7.36
N PRO A 116 13.21 -21.93 -7.09
CA PRO A 116 13.71 -22.21 -5.74
C PRO A 116 13.48 -21.06 -4.75
N HIS A 117 13.27 -19.84 -5.27
CA HIS A 117 13.18 -18.63 -4.49
C HIS A 117 11.97 -17.77 -4.90
N PRO A 118 10.72 -18.25 -4.92
CA PRO A 118 9.59 -17.44 -5.39
C PRO A 118 9.45 -16.11 -4.63
N SER A 119 9.01 -15.07 -5.33
CA SER A 119 8.38 -13.91 -4.70
C SER A 119 6.90 -14.20 -4.50
N LEU A 120 6.47 -14.36 -3.25
CA LEU A 120 5.10 -14.73 -2.90
C LEU A 120 4.33 -13.52 -2.36
N ILE A 121 3.04 -13.45 -2.72
CA ILE A 121 2.05 -12.62 -2.05
C ILE A 121 1.04 -13.55 -1.39
N GLY A 122 0.72 -13.28 -0.13
CA GLY A 122 -0.28 -14.04 0.61
C GLY A 122 -1.31 -13.09 1.20
N ARG A 123 -2.58 -13.44 1.11
CA ARG A 123 -3.67 -12.67 1.72
C ARG A 123 -4.67 -13.58 2.41
N LEU A 124 -5.10 -13.15 3.59
CA LEU A 124 -6.18 -13.73 4.36
C LEU A 124 -7.43 -12.87 4.22
N TYR A 125 -8.56 -13.50 3.89
CA TYR A 125 -9.87 -12.86 3.78
C TYR A 125 -10.86 -13.55 4.73
N GLY A 126 -11.34 -12.81 5.72
CA GLY A 126 -12.33 -13.29 6.68
C GLY A 126 -13.04 -12.11 7.34
N SER A 127 -13.26 -12.19 8.66
CA SER A 127 -13.75 -11.07 9.47
C SER A 127 -12.86 -9.82 9.35
N SER A 128 -11.59 -10.02 9.00
CA SER A 128 -10.64 -8.98 8.61
C SER A 128 -9.82 -9.38 7.39
N ILE A 129 -9.09 -8.41 6.80
CA ILE A 129 -8.12 -8.66 5.73
C ILE A 129 -6.71 -8.46 6.26
N ALA A 130 -5.81 -9.40 5.97
CA ALA A 130 -4.39 -9.26 6.28
C ALA A 130 -3.49 -9.79 5.17
N MET A 131 -2.36 -9.10 4.97
CA MET A 131 -1.27 -9.57 4.10
C MET A 131 -0.29 -10.42 4.92
N LEU A 132 0.17 -11.52 4.31
CA LEU A 132 1.23 -12.35 4.88
C LEU A 132 2.60 -11.72 4.63
N GLU A 133 3.44 -11.72 5.66
CA GLU A 133 4.83 -11.26 5.59
C GLU A 133 5.73 -12.46 5.27
N TRP A 134 6.15 -12.58 4.01
CA TRP A 134 6.93 -13.73 3.54
C TRP A 134 8.41 -13.62 3.88
N SER A 135 8.97 -14.75 4.30
CA SER A 135 10.40 -14.94 4.53
C SER A 135 10.82 -16.34 4.10
N GLN A 136 12.02 -16.46 3.55
CA GLN A 136 12.61 -17.78 3.31
C GLN A 136 13.14 -18.34 4.62
N VAL A 137 12.65 -19.50 5.00
CA VAL A 137 13.21 -20.30 6.08
C VAL A 137 14.19 -21.27 5.41
N ALA A 138 15.47 -21.17 5.74
CA ALA A 138 16.49 -22.08 5.22
C ALA A 138 16.80 -23.10 6.32
N PRO A 139 16.21 -24.30 6.31
CA PRO A 139 16.64 -25.34 7.23
C PRO A 139 18.06 -25.74 6.82
N SER A 140 19.03 -25.55 7.71
CA SER A 140 20.43 -25.87 7.43
C SER A 140 20.58 -27.31 6.95
N GLY A 141 21.18 -27.49 5.76
CA GLY A 141 21.40 -28.81 5.16
C GLY A 141 20.17 -29.49 4.57
N SER A 142 19.03 -28.79 4.47
CA SER A 142 17.84 -29.35 3.82
C SER A 142 17.98 -29.36 2.30
N PRO A 143 17.53 -30.43 1.61
CA PRO A 143 17.45 -30.47 0.15
C PRO A 143 16.31 -29.60 -0.41
N PHE A 144 15.36 -29.16 0.41
CA PHE A 144 14.21 -28.34 -0.02
C PHE A 144 14.37 -26.88 0.39
N THR A 145 13.65 -25.98 -0.28
CA THR A 145 13.47 -24.60 0.16
C THR A 145 12.11 -24.41 0.80
N GLU A 146 12.05 -23.61 1.84
CA GLU A 146 10.83 -23.33 2.60
C GLU A 146 10.60 -21.82 2.67
N HIS A 147 9.37 -21.40 2.45
CA HIS A 147 8.96 -20.00 2.49
C HIS A 147 7.75 -19.88 3.39
N CYS A 148 7.81 -19.02 4.40
CA CYS A 148 6.73 -18.84 5.37
C CYS A 148 6.23 -17.40 5.38
N GLY A 149 4.93 -17.25 5.19
CA GLY A 149 4.18 -16.00 5.28
C GLY A 149 3.56 -15.86 6.67
N SER A 150 4.10 -14.96 7.49
CA SER A 150 3.61 -14.72 8.84
C SER A 150 2.46 -13.72 8.85
N TYR A 151 1.47 -13.98 9.70
CA TYR A 151 0.43 -13.02 10.11
C TYR A 151 0.49 -12.71 11.62
N ALA A 152 1.55 -13.13 12.32
CA ALA A 152 1.69 -12.91 13.77
C ALA A 152 1.70 -11.41 14.14
N ASN A 153 2.20 -10.56 13.25
CA ASN A 153 2.21 -9.10 13.42
C ASN A 153 0.91 -8.41 12.97
N ARG A 154 -0.10 -9.19 12.54
CA ARG A 154 -1.37 -8.69 12.03
C ARG A 154 -2.45 -8.82 13.08
N TRP A 155 -3.44 -7.93 12.99
CA TRP A 155 -4.58 -7.97 13.90
C TRP A 155 -5.72 -8.77 13.28
N LEU A 156 -5.84 -10.02 13.72
CA LEU A 156 -6.84 -10.97 13.24
C LEU A 156 -7.71 -11.43 14.40
N ASP A 157 -9.02 -11.48 14.13
CA ASP A 157 -9.98 -12.08 15.06
C ASP A 157 -10.00 -13.60 14.86
N PRO A 158 -10.36 -14.38 15.88
CA PRO A 158 -10.62 -15.80 15.69
C PRO A 158 -11.68 -16.02 14.61
N GLY A 159 -11.48 -17.02 13.75
CA GLY A 159 -12.42 -17.32 12.68
C GLY A 159 -11.81 -18.11 11.52
N SER A 160 -12.65 -18.37 10.52
CA SER A 160 -12.21 -18.97 9.26
C SER A 160 -11.81 -17.89 8.28
N TYR A 161 -10.66 -18.06 7.63
CA TYR A 161 -10.11 -17.14 6.64
C TYR A 161 -9.83 -17.89 5.35
N PHE A 162 -10.37 -17.36 4.24
CA PHE A 162 -9.93 -17.76 2.91
C PHE A 162 -8.47 -17.32 2.71
N LEU A 163 -7.65 -18.23 2.21
CA LEU A 163 -6.23 -18.02 1.98
C LEU A 163 -5.94 -18.02 0.47
N GLU A 164 -5.41 -16.91 0.00
CA GLU A 164 -4.85 -16.79 -1.33
C GLU A 164 -3.33 -16.64 -1.25
N ILE A 165 -2.62 -17.50 -1.98
CA ILE A 165 -1.17 -17.35 -2.19
C ILE A 165 -0.92 -17.25 -3.69
N LEU A 166 -0.24 -16.19 -4.10
CA LEU A 166 0.20 -15.96 -5.47
C LEU A 166 1.72 -16.02 -5.56
N ILE A 167 2.25 -16.65 -6.59
CA ILE A 167 3.60 -16.41 -7.05
C ILE A 167 3.62 -15.20 -7.98
N ILE A 168 4.54 -14.27 -7.77
CA ILE A 168 4.68 -13.10 -8.65
C ILE A 168 5.89 -13.26 -9.56
N HIS A 169 7.00 -13.77 -9.02
CA HIS A 169 8.23 -14.04 -9.77
C HIS A 169 8.83 -15.37 -9.35
N CYS A 170 9.40 -16.10 -10.29
CA CYS A 170 10.13 -17.34 -9.98
C CYS A 170 11.48 -17.09 -9.31
N ASN A 171 12.20 -16.09 -9.80
CA ASN A 171 13.47 -15.64 -9.26
C ASN A 171 13.16 -14.51 -8.29
N GLY A 172 12.60 -14.88 -7.15
CA GLY A 172 12.22 -13.94 -6.13
C GLY A 172 13.41 -13.13 -5.67
N PHE A 173 13.04 -11.93 -5.32
CA PHE A 173 13.96 -10.87 -5.03
C PHE A 173 14.47 -10.96 -3.58
N GLY A 174 15.57 -10.25 -3.36
CA GLY A 174 16.22 -10.05 -2.08
C GLY A 174 15.44 -9.24 -1.03
N THR A 175 14.13 -9.39 -0.85
CA THR A 175 13.56 -9.07 0.48
C THR A 175 14.16 -10.01 1.50
N THR A 176 14.27 -11.29 1.15
CA THR A 176 15.03 -12.30 1.88
C THR A 176 16.52 -11.99 1.92
N ALA A 177 17.14 -11.50 0.83
CA ALA A 177 18.57 -11.16 0.83
C ALA A 177 18.88 -9.92 1.69
N LEU A 178 18.03 -8.89 1.66
CA LEU A 178 18.14 -7.71 2.51
C LEU A 178 17.80 -8.03 3.97
N ALA A 179 16.83 -8.92 4.22
CA ALA A 179 16.53 -9.41 5.56
C ALA A 179 17.71 -10.25 6.11
N LYS A 180 18.30 -11.12 5.28
CA LYS A 180 19.50 -11.90 5.62
C LYS A 180 20.71 -11.00 5.90
N SER A 181 20.93 -9.94 5.12
CA SER A 181 22.03 -9.00 5.37
C SER A 181 21.90 -8.26 6.71
N ARG A 182 20.67 -8.09 7.22
CA ARG A 182 20.43 -7.51 8.55
C ARG A 182 20.60 -8.51 9.69
N SER A 183 20.24 -9.78 9.48
CA SER A 183 20.21 -10.79 10.55
C SER A 183 21.52 -11.53 10.76
N ASP A 184 22.45 -11.50 9.80
CA ASP A 184 23.73 -12.18 9.91
C ASP A 184 24.88 -11.18 10.17
N PRO A 185 25.34 -11.02 11.43
CA PRO A 185 26.46 -10.15 11.77
C PRO A 185 27.81 -10.66 11.26
N THR A 186 27.87 -11.90 10.76
CA THR A 186 29.09 -12.54 10.20
C THR A 186 29.13 -12.52 8.68
N HIS A 187 28.03 -12.17 8.02
CA HIS A 187 28.06 -11.91 6.58
C HIS A 187 28.95 -10.69 6.34
N ASP A 188 29.97 -10.92 5.54
CA ASP A 188 31.05 -10.09 4.99
C ASP A 188 30.66 -8.74 4.36
N GLY A 189 29.51 -8.18 4.72
CA GLY A 189 29.04 -6.93 4.14
C GLY A 189 28.72 -7.08 2.67
N ARG A 190 28.17 -8.23 2.24
CA ARG A 190 27.37 -8.30 1.00
C ARG A 190 26.26 -7.27 1.10
N SER A 191 26.66 -6.11 0.59
CA SER A 191 26.11 -4.83 1.00
C SER A 191 24.77 -4.64 0.32
N VAL A 192 24.02 -3.65 0.81
CA VAL A 192 22.96 -2.99 0.04
C VAL A 192 23.36 -2.85 -1.45
N GLY A 193 24.66 -2.67 -1.78
CA GLY A 193 25.20 -2.69 -3.14
C GLY A 193 24.86 -3.90 -4.03
N GLU A 194 24.92 -5.15 -3.55
CA GLU A 194 24.54 -6.32 -4.38
C GLU A 194 23.06 -6.27 -4.76
N TRP A 195 22.24 -5.95 -3.76
CA TRP A 195 20.79 -5.82 -3.94
C TRP A 195 20.43 -4.65 -4.85
N LEU A 196 21.13 -3.51 -4.73
CA LEU A 196 20.98 -2.35 -5.62
C LEU A 196 21.35 -2.67 -7.08
N SER A 197 22.22 -3.67 -7.30
CA SER A 197 22.68 -4.05 -8.64
C SER A 197 21.69 -4.93 -9.41
N PHE A 198 20.65 -5.43 -8.76
CA PHE A 198 19.64 -6.27 -9.40
C PHE A 198 18.90 -5.50 -10.51
N ASP A 199 18.86 -6.08 -11.71
CA ASP A 199 18.21 -5.51 -12.88
C ASP A 199 16.94 -6.29 -13.22
N TYR A 200 15.78 -5.66 -13.00
CA TYR A 200 14.47 -6.22 -13.29
C TYR A 200 14.07 -6.08 -14.77
N THR A 201 14.92 -5.50 -15.63
CA THR A 201 14.54 -5.14 -17.00
C THR A 201 13.92 -6.28 -17.81
N TYR A 202 14.32 -7.51 -17.54
CA TYR A 202 13.88 -8.69 -18.27
C TYR A 202 13.12 -9.69 -17.39
N GLU A 203 12.72 -9.29 -16.18
CA GLU A 203 12.02 -10.18 -15.25
C GLU A 203 10.50 -10.03 -15.42
N CYS A 204 9.90 -11.12 -15.88
CA CYS A 204 8.49 -11.23 -16.15
C CYS A 204 7.73 -11.75 -14.94
N ILE A 205 6.58 -11.15 -14.64
CA ILE A 205 5.70 -11.74 -13.63
C ILE A 205 5.13 -13.07 -14.14
N GLU A 206 4.86 -13.97 -13.22
CA GLU A 206 4.14 -15.21 -13.50
C GLU A 206 2.78 -14.92 -14.12
N ASP A 207 2.34 -15.81 -15.00
CA ASP A 207 1.04 -15.71 -15.67
C ASP A 207 -0.08 -15.61 -14.64
N THR A 208 -0.77 -14.46 -14.62
CA THR A 208 -1.87 -14.15 -13.70
C THR A 208 -3.01 -15.16 -13.69
N THR A 209 -3.15 -15.98 -14.73
CA THR A 209 -4.16 -17.05 -14.78
C THR A 209 -3.71 -18.35 -14.10
N HIS A 210 -2.40 -18.54 -13.93
CA HIS A 210 -1.78 -19.74 -13.37
C HIS A 210 -0.89 -19.43 -12.14
N ASN A 211 -0.90 -18.20 -11.62
CA ASN A 211 0.01 -17.79 -10.56
C ASN A 211 -0.49 -18.10 -9.14
N ARG A 212 -1.74 -18.55 -8.97
CA ARG A 212 -2.27 -18.91 -7.66
C ARG A 212 -1.82 -20.30 -7.24
N LEU A 213 -1.17 -20.40 -6.07
CA LEU A 213 -0.64 -21.64 -5.50
C LEU A 213 -1.69 -22.43 -4.72
N THR A 214 -2.65 -21.75 -4.09
CA THR A 214 -3.69 -22.38 -3.26
C THR A 214 -4.92 -22.77 -4.08
N GLY A 215 -5.54 -23.89 -3.71
CA GLY A 215 -6.80 -24.35 -4.30
C GLY A 215 -7.94 -23.34 -4.11
N ASN A 216 -9.02 -23.49 -4.90
CA ASN A 216 -10.17 -22.58 -4.84
C ASN A 216 -10.80 -22.53 -3.44
N ASN A 217 -10.74 -23.59 -2.64
CA ASN A 217 -11.35 -23.64 -1.31
C ASN A 217 -10.31 -23.71 -0.19
N ALA A 218 -9.16 -23.04 -0.36
CA ALA A 218 -8.14 -22.97 0.68
C ALA A 218 -8.61 -22.06 1.82
N PHE A 219 -8.94 -22.66 2.97
CA PHE A 219 -9.28 -21.94 4.21
C PHE A 219 -8.36 -22.39 5.33
N LEU A 220 -8.12 -21.49 6.28
CA LEU A 220 -7.50 -21.81 7.55
C LEU A 220 -8.34 -21.27 8.71
N SER A 221 -8.19 -21.89 9.88
CA SER A 221 -8.89 -21.49 11.10
C SER A 221 -7.91 -20.81 12.05
N ILE A 222 -8.22 -19.59 12.47
CA ILE A 222 -7.49 -18.86 13.49
C ILE A 222 -8.22 -19.04 14.81
N SER A 223 -7.61 -19.71 15.79
CA SER A 223 -8.26 -20.00 17.08
C SER A 223 -8.15 -18.88 18.12
N SER A 224 -7.15 -18.01 17.98
CA SER A 224 -6.80 -17.02 19.00
C SER A 224 -6.70 -15.63 18.40
N TYR A 225 -6.97 -14.63 19.23
CA TYR A 225 -6.69 -13.25 18.87
C TYR A 225 -5.20 -13.06 18.62
N HIS A 226 -4.85 -12.62 17.43
CA HIS A 226 -3.51 -12.10 17.15
C HIS A 226 -3.60 -10.59 17.28
N ASN A 227 -3.00 -10.01 18.31
CA ASN A 227 -3.11 -8.58 18.59
C ASN A 227 -2.13 -7.70 17.80
N GLY A 228 -1.34 -8.30 16.88
CA GLY A 228 -0.25 -7.63 16.18
C GLY A 228 0.77 -6.96 17.11
N VAL A 229 1.80 -6.34 16.53
CA VAL A 229 2.80 -5.59 17.32
C VAL A 229 2.32 -4.16 17.53
N GLY A 230 1.69 -3.89 18.67
CA GLY A 230 1.84 -2.73 19.57
C GLY A 230 1.73 -1.27 19.10
N ASP A 231 1.75 -0.88 17.81
CA ASP A 231 1.51 0.53 17.45
C ASP A 231 -0.01 0.80 17.48
N TYR A 232 -0.43 1.48 18.54
CA TYR A 232 -1.81 1.91 18.80
C TYR A 232 -2.43 2.76 17.67
N ARG A 233 -1.62 3.25 16.72
CA ARG A 233 -2.08 4.01 15.53
C ARG A 233 -2.30 3.13 14.30
N MET A 234 -2.17 1.81 14.43
CA MET A 234 -2.51 0.88 13.37
C MET A 234 -4.00 0.52 13.43
N GLY A 235 -4.51 0.06 12.30
CA GLY A 235 -5.88 -0.42 12.15
C GLY A 235 -5.91 -1.58 11.16
N ARG A 236 -7.12 -2.04 10.83
CA ARG A 236 -7.36 -3.15 9.92
C ARG A 236 -8.64 -2.96 9.14
N TRP A 237 -8.73 -3.60 7.99
CA TRP A 237 -9.99 -3.71 7.26
C TRP A 237 -10.81 -4.86 7.85
N VAL A 238 -12.03 -4.56 8.30
CA VAL A 238 -12.99 -5.51 8.85
C VAL A 238 -14.20 -5.66 7.93
N PHE A 239 -14.83 -6.82 7.97
CA PHE A 239 -16.08 -7.04 7.26
C PHE A 239 -17.20 -6.21 7.89
N SER A 240 -17.91 -5.41 7.09
CA SER A 240 -18.80 -4.33 7.56
C SER A 240 -20.15 -4.81 8.06
N ASP A 241 -20.55 -6.04 7.73
CA ASP A 241 -21.86 -6.58 8.10
C ASP A 241 -21.79 -7.27 9.46
N GLU A 242 -21.81 -6.46 10.53
CA GLU A 242 -21.84 -6.95 11.91
C GLU A 242 -23.05 -7.84 12.20
N SER A 243 -24.18 -7.59 11.53
CA SER A 243 -25.42 -8.37 11.70
C SER A 243 -25.31 -9.83 11.23
N LYS A 244 -24.26 -10.15 10.46
CA LYS A 244 -24.00 -11.49 9.96
C LYS A 244 -22.99 -12.29 10.77
N PHE A 245 -22.34 -11.72 11.79
CA PHE A 245 -21.39 -12.47 12.63
C PHE A 245 -22.05 -13.61 13.43
N GLU A 246 -23.36 -13.52 13.68
CA GLU A 246 -24.13 -14.60 14.33
C GLU A 246 -24.50 -15.73 13.35
N SER A 247 -24.41 -15.48 12.04
CA SER A 247 -24.60 -16.51 11.02
C SER A 247 -23.24 -17.05 10.59
N THR A 248 -23.15 -18.33 10.28
CA THR A 248 -21.96 -18.96 9.67
C THR A 248 -21.64 -18.41 8.26
N SER A 249 -22.21 -17.26 7.86
CA SER A 249 -21.93 -16.63 6.57
C SER A 249 -20.60 -15.88 6.65
N TYR A 250 -19.54 -16.56 6.26
CA TYR A 250 -18.26 -15.92 5.98
C TYR A 250 -18.41 -14.97 4.77
N PRO A 251 -17.56 -13.93 4.65
CA PRO A 251 -17.46 -13.19 3.40
C PRO A 251 -17.23 -14.16 2.26
N LYS A 252 -17.82 -13.84 1.10
CA LYS A 252 -17.58 -14.63 -0.11
C LYS A 252 -16.08 -14.70 -0.34
N GLN A 253 -15.61 -15.84 -0.84
CA GLN A 253 -14.23 -15.98 -1.29
C GLN A 253 -13.86 -14.81 -2.20
N GLN A 254 -12.70 -14.22 -1.94
CA GLN A 254 -12.21 -13.07 -2.69
C GLN A 254 -10.84 -13.39 -3.26
N LEU A 255 -10.74 -13.40 -4.59
CA LEU A 255 -9.47 -13.58 -5.30
C LEU A 255 -8.87 -12.23 -5.65
N THR A 256 -7.55 -12.18 -5.74
CA THR A 256 -6.82 -10.98 -6.12
C THR A 256 -7.28 -10.52 -7.51
N ARG A 257 -7.53 -9.22 -7.61
CA ARG A 257 -8.01 -8.60 -8.84
C ARG A 257 -6.85 -8.42 -9.82
N PHE A 258 -7.08 -8.73 -11.09
CA PHE A 258 -6.14 -8.46 -12.16
C PHE A 258 -6.88 -8.08 -13.44
N GLN A 259 -6.19 -7.38 -14.34
CA GLN A 259 -6.70 -7.05 -15.65
C GLN A 259 -6.05 -7.98 -16.66
N PRO A 260 -6.82 -8.89 -17.28
CA PRO A 260 -6.29 -9.75 -18.33
C PRO A 260 -5.77 -8.92 -19.51
N GLN A 261 -4.85 -9.51 -20.27
CA GLN A 261 -4.33 -8.86 -21.47
C GLN A 261 -5.45 -8.52 -22.46
N GLY A 262 -5.41 -7.29 -22.98
CA GLY A 262 -6.44 -6.75 -23.88
C GLY A 262 -7.76 -6.35 -23.19
N CYS A 263 -7.82 -6.31 -21.86
CA CYS A 263 -9.00 -5.84 -21.11
C CYS A 263 -8.83 -4.42 -20.55
N ARG A 264 -8.12 -3.54 -21.26
CA ARG A 264 -7.86 -2.18 -20.77
C ARG A 264 -9.13 -1.35 -20.84
N SER A 265 -9.39 -0.51 -19.83
CA SER A 265 -10.64 0.24 -19.61
C SER A 265 -11.08 1.20 -20.74
N GLN A 266 -10.33 1.30 -21.83
CA GLN A 266 -10.62 2.10 -23.02
C GLN A 266 -11.06 1.26 -24.23
N ASP A 267 -11.04 -0.07 -24.10
CA ASP A 267 -11.46 -0.98 -25.16
C ASP A 267 -13.00 -1.13 -25.15
N PRO A 268 -13.72 -0.91 -26.26
CA PRO A 268 -15.14 -1.19 -26.34
C PRO A 268 -15.50 -2.67 -26.04
N ASP A 269 -14.54 -3.60 -26.08
CA ASP A 269 -14.75 -5.04 -25.88
C ASP A 269 -14.67 -5.50 -24.40
N LEU A 270 -14.69 -4.56 -23.44
CA LEU A 270 -14.76 -4.86 -22.00
C LEU A 270 -16.03 -5.62 -21.58
N SER A 271 -16.98 -5.80 -22.50
CA SER A 271 -18.19 -6.60 -22.28
C SER A 271 -17.92 -8.11 -22.17
N MET A 272 -16.73 -8.58 -22.57
CA MET A 272 -16.37 -9.99 -22.43
C MET A 272 -16.29 -10.40 -20.95
N GLU A 273 -16.90 -11.54 -20.61
CA GLU A 273 -16.87 -12.14 -19.27
C GLU A 273 -15.43 -12.29 -18.72
N ARG A 274 -14.48 -12.64 -19.61
CA ARG A 274 -13.05 -12.74 -19.27
C ARG A 274 -12.49 -11.45 -18.66
N CYS A 275 -13.00 -10.29 -19.06
CA CYS A 275 -12.57 -8.99 -18.55
C CYS A 275 -13.38 -8.56 -17.33
N GLN A 276 -14.65 -8.96 -17.22
CA GLN A 276 -15.54 -8.49 -16.16
C GLN A 276 -15.22 -9.10 -14.80
N ILE A 277 -15.13 -10.43 -14.72
CA ILE A 277 -15.01 -11.15 -13.44
C ILE A 277 -13.70 -10.81 -12.74
N PRO A 278 -12.52 -10.89 -13.39
CA PRO A 278 -11.25 -10.61 -12.73
C PRO A 278 -11.05 -9.14 -12.38
N MET A 279 -11.89 -8.23 -12.90
CA MET A 279 -11.85 -6.78 -12.67
C MET A 279 -12.95 -6.28 -11.72
N ASP A 280 -13.80 -7.18 -11.18
CA ASP A 280 -14.85 -6.78 -10.27
C ASP A 280 -14.28 -6.21 -8.96
N ASN A 281 -14.78 -5.04 -8.57
CA ASN A 281 -14.38 -4.33 -7.37
C ASN A 281 -15.50 -4.27 -6.31
N SER A 282 -16.64 -4.95 -6.55
CA SER A 282 -17.80 -4.94 -5.65
C SER A 282 -17.44 -5.36 -4.22
N ARG A 283 -16.49 -6.29 -4.08
CA ARG A 283 -15.98 -6.80 -2.81
C ARG A 283 -15.37 -5.74 -1.87
N VAL A 284 -14.88 -4.62 -2.42
CA VAL A 284 -14.28 -3.53 -1.63
C VAL A 284 -15.30 -2.85 -0.74
N TYR A 285 -16.56 -2.88 -1.14
CA TYR A 285 -17.65 -2.27 -0.37
C TYR A 285 -18.06 -3.11 0.84
N GLU A 286 -17.66 -4.38 0.89
CA GLU A 286 -17.94 -5.27 2.02
C GLU A 286 -17.06 -4.95 3.24
N TYR A 287 -15.93 -4.28 3.06
CA TYR A 287 -14.99 -3.99 4.14
C TYR A 287 -15.00 -2.51 4.55
N SER A 288 -14.76 -2.28 5.83
CA SER A 288 -14.60 -0.96 6.45
C SER A 288 -13.32 -0.95 7.28
N PHE A 289 -12.67 0.20 7.40
CA PHE A 289 -11.45 0.30 8.19
C PHE A 289 -11.77 0.60 9.65
N MET A 290 -11.21 -0.18 10.56
CA MET A 290 -11.26 0.03 12.00
C MET A 290 -9.86 0.31 12.55
N TRP A 291 -9.75 1.38 13.32
CA TRP A 291 -8.56 1.73 14.09
C TRP A 291 -8.54 0.99 15.43
N ASN A 292 -7.35 0.70 15.97
CA ASN A 292 -7.20 -0.07 17.21
C ASN A 292 -7.73 0.66 18.47
N GLN A 293 -7.70 1.99 18.49
CA GLN A 293 -8.29 2.79 19.57
C GLN A 293 -9.23 3.85 18.99
N ASP A 294 -10.33 3.37 18.42
CA ASP A 294 -10.97 4.05 17.29
C ASP A 294 -11.67 5.37 17.63
N GLN A 295 -12.48 5.46 18.69
CA GLN A 295 -13.26 6.68 18.83
C GLN A 295 -12.43 7.89 19.26
N LYS A 296 -11.54 7.74 20.25
CA LYS A 296 -10.84 8.90 20.82
C LYS A 296 -9.86 9.55 19.85
N TRP A 297 -9.16 8.78 19.03
CA TRP A 297 -8.16 9.32 18.11
C TRP A 297 -8.82 10.02 16.92
N ILE A 298 -9.88 9.42 16.36
CA ILE A 298 -10.69 10.06 15.31
C ILE A 298 -11.46 11.28 15.85
N GLU A 299 -11.98 11.23 17.07
CA GLU A 299 -12.60 12.38 17.73
C GLU A 299 -11.64 13.55 17.88
N GLN A 300 -10.37 13.28 18.19
CA GLN A 300 -9.35 14.34 18.23
C GLN A 300 -9.07 14.93 16.86
N LEU A 301 -9.25 14.19 15.76
CA LEU A 301 -9.16 14.73 14.41
C LEU A 301 -10.37 15.58 14.03
N LYS A 302 -11.56 15.28 14.55
CA LYS A 302 -12.79 16.06 14.27
C LYS A 302 -12.63 17.55 14.59
N LYS A 303 -11.81 17.92 15.59
CA LYS A 303 -11.56 19.33 15.94
C LYS A 303 -10.80 20.11 14.85
N TYR A 304 -10.14 19.42 13.92
CA TYR A 304 -9.44 20.02 12.78
C TYR A 304 -10.26 19.95 11.49
N GLN A 305 -11.42 19.27 11.49
CA GLN A 305 -12.33 19.26 10.35
C GLN A 305 -13.05 20.60 10.26
N VAL A 306 -13.02 21.21 9.08
CA VAL A 306 -13.75 22.46 8.81
C VAL A 306 -14.89 22.18 7.85
N ASP A 307 -16.11 22.57 8.21
CA ASP A 307 -17.24 22.44 7.31
C ASP A 307 -17.10 23.41 6.13
N PHE A 308 -16.85 22.87 4.94
CA PHE A 308 -16.80 23.65 3.70
C PHE A 308 -18.16 23.80 3.03
N GLY A 309 -19.23 23.27 3.62
CA GLY A 309 -20.54 23.20 3.00
C GLY A 309 -20.64 22.16 1.88
N PRO A 310 -21.83 21.98 1.30
CA PRO A 310 -22.10 20.95 0.29
C PRO A 310 -21.31 21.12 -1.01
N GLN A 311 -20.83 22.33 -1.32
CA GLN A 311 -20.10 22.66 -2.55
C GLN A 311 -18.81 21.85 -2.75
N PHE A 312 -18.20 21.31 -1.70
CA PHE A 312 -16.99 20.49 -1.83
C PHE A 312 -17.26 18.99 -2.10
N LYS A 313 -18.47 18.50 -1.83
CA LYS A 313 -18.83 17.08 -2.03
C LYS A 313 -18.92 16.70 -3.50
N ASP A 314 -19.19 17.68 -4.36
CA ASP A 314 -19.44 17.48 -5.79
C ASP A 314 -18.29 17.93 -6.69
N TYR A 315 -17.07 18.12 -6.16
CA TYR A 315 -15.94 18.56 -7.00
C TYR A 315 -15.74 17.58 -8.16
N PRO A 316 -16.04 18.01 -9.41
CA PRO A 316 -15.83 17.16 -10.56
C PRO A 316 -14.34 16.84 -10.66
N PRO A 317 -13.95 15.72 -11.30
CA PRO A 317 -12.55 15.50 -11.64
C PRO A 317 -12.00 16.76 -12.34
N LEU A 318 -10.96 17.36 -11.74
CA LEU A 318 -10.31 18.56 -12.27
C LEU A 318 -9.94 18.33 -13.74
N LYS A 319 -10.40 19.22 -14.61
CA LYS A 319 -10.22 19.12 -16.06
C LYS A 319 -8.76 19.40 -16.49
N SER A 320 -7.95 20.05 -15.64
CA SER A 320 -6.53 20.29 -15.90
C SER A 320 -5.71 20.54 -14.62
N SER A 321 -4.38 20.38 -14.70
CA SER A 321 -3.43 20.73 -13.62
C SER A 321 -3.23 22.24 -13.45
N HIS A 322 -3.66 23.07 -14.40
CA HIS A 322 -3.48 24.52 -14.36
C HIS A 322 -4.52 25.19 -13.46
N ASP A 323 -5.77 24.68 -13.48
CA ASP A 323 -6.87 25.19 -12.64
C ASP A 323 -6.61 24.98 -11.13
N PHE A 324 -5.79 23.97 -10.80
CA PHE A 324 -5.43 23.58 -9.44
C PHE A 324 -4.71 24.66 -8.62
N HIS A 325 -3.83 25.46 -9.25
CA HIS A 325 -3.03 26.44 -8.51
C HIS A 325 -3.83 27.67 -8.07
N THR A 326 -4.84 28.07 -8.84
CA THR A 326 -5.67 29.23 -8.53
C THR A 326 -6.60 28.94 -7.35
N GLU A 327 -7.21 27.75 -7.30
CA GLU A 327 -8.11 27.34 -6.21
C GLU A 327 -7.41 27.26 -4.85
N ILE A 328 -6.13 26.86 -4.80
CA ILE A 328 -5.37 26.75 -3.53
C ILE A 328 -5.11 28.10 -2.88
N LYS A 329 -4.93 29.17 -3.67
CA LYS A 329 -4.52 30.47 -3.14
C LYS A 329 -5.63 31.14 -2.33
N ASP A 330 -6.90 30.95 -2.72
CA ASP A 330 -8.06 31.60 -2.10
C ASP A 330 -8.47 30.93 -0.77
N MET A 331 -7.99 29.71 -0.50
CA MET A 331 -8.36 28.94 0.69
C MET A 331 -7.47 29.21 1.94
N ARG A 332 -6.49 30.11 1.85
CA ARG A 332 -5.39 30.23 2.83
C ARG A 332 -5.60 31.24 3.97
N ASP A 333 -6.52 32.19 3.83
CA ASP A 333 -6.72 33.23 4.84
C ASP A 333 -7.38 32.64 6.11
N GLY A 334 -6.57 32.01 6.98
CA GLY A 334 -7.01 31.47 8.29
C GLY A 334 -6.34 30.16 8.77
N SER A 335 -5.11 29.82 8.36
CA SER A 335 -4.43 28.59 8.81
C SER A 335 -3.74 28.73 10.18
N ASP A 336 -4.05 27.84 11.13
CA ASP A 336 -3.49 27.85 12.50
C ASP A 336 -2.37 26.82 12.75
N GLY A 337 -1.77 26.21 11.71
CA GLY A 337 -0.70 25.21 11.92
C GLY A 337 0.26 25.04 10.75
N PRO A 338 1.31 24.23 10.94
CA PRO A 338 2.43 24.17 10.02
C PRO A 338 2.00 23.57 8.68
N PRO A 339 2.26 24.25 7.56
CA PRO A 339 1.88 23.75 6.25
C PRO A 339 2.73 22.54 5.86
N ILE A 340 2.03 21.45 5.56
CA ILE A 340 2.52 20.19 5.01
C ILE A 340 2.50 20.33 3.49
N CYS A 341 3.59 19.97 2.84
CA CYS A 341 3.69 19.88 1.39
C CYS A 341 3.79 18.41 0.97
N LEU A 342 2.74 17.89 0.32
CA LEU A 342 2.78 16.59 -0.34
C LEU A 342 3.58 16.72 -1.64
N MET A 343 4.65 15.97 -1.80
CA MET A 343 5.47 15.95 -3.01
C MET A 343 5.32 14.60 -3.72
N GLY A 344 4.91 14.64 -4.98
CA GLY A 344 4.77 13.47 -5.85
C GLY A 344 3.82 13.75 -7.01
N CYS A 345 3.41 12.71 -7.74
CA CYS A 345 2.49 12.86 -8.87
C CYS A 345 1.02 12.61 -8.46
N SER A 346 0.32 11.82 -9.26
CA SER A 346 -1.12 11.56 -9.16
C SER A 346 -1.55 10.84 -7.87
N HIS A 347 -0.67 10.07 -7.22
CA HIS A 347 -0.95 9.49 -5.90
C HIS A 347 -0.94 10.54 -4.78
N SER A 348 0.02 11.47 -4.79
CA SER A 348 0.02 12.61 -3.87
C SER A 348 -1.18 13.52 -4.12
N PHE A 349 -1.61 13.66 -5.37
CA PHE A 349 -2.87 14.33 -5.71
C PHE A 349 -4.10 13.62 -5.14
N THR A 350 -4.18 12.29 -5.27
CA THR A 350 -5.28 11.49 -4.73
C THR A 350 -5.36 11.61 -3.21
N LEU A 351 -4.21 11.58 -2.54
CA LEU A 351 -4.12 11.81 -1.09
C LEU A 351 -4.59 13.22 -0.71
N TRP A 352 -4.13 14.24 -1.44
CA TRP A 352 -4.58 15.63 -1.25
C TRP A 352 -6.11 15.78 -1.41
N ARG A 353 -6.69 15.19 -2.46
CA ARG A 353 -8.15 15.20 -2.66
C ARG A 353 -8.90 14.53 -1.51
N SER A 354 -8.33 13.46 -0.97
CA SER A 354 -8.90 12.75 0.18
C SER A 354 -8.84 13.62 1.44
N MET A 355 -7.72 14.32 1.67
CA MET A 355 -7.61 15.31 2.75
C MET A 355 -8.62 16.45 2.60
N LEU A 356 -8.90 16.94 1.38
CA LEU A 356 -9.95 17.93 1.16
C LEU A 356 -11.35 17.37 1.43
N ARG A 357 -11.67 16.19 0.90
CA ARG A 357 -12.97 15.52 1.09
C ARG A 357 -13.28 15.25 2.57
N LEU A 358 -12.24 14.99 3.36
CA LEU A 358 -12.33 14.77 4.80
C LEU A 358 -12.28 16.07 5.61
N ASN A 359 -12.30 17.22 4.93
CA ASN A 359 -12.26 18.53 5.54
C ASN A 359 -10.97 18.83 6.34
N LEU A 360 -9.86 18.16 5.99
CA LEU A 360 -8.55 18.29 6.65
C LEU A 360 -7.59 19.26 5.93
N GLY A 361 -7.86 19.60 4.66
CA GLY A 361 -6.83 20.07 3.73
C GLY A 361 -6.48 21.57 3.72
N HIS A 362 -7.44 22.49 3.68
CA HIS A 362 -7.15 23.91 3.37
C HIS A 362 -6.20 24.65 4.34
N ARG A 363 -6.21 24.33 5.63
CA ARG A 363 -5.37 25.02 6.62
C ARG A 363 -3.96 24.45 6.73
N PHE A 364 -3.71 23.24 6.23
CA PHE A 364 -2.47 22.53 6.59
C PHE A 364 -1.81 21.80 5.44
N VAL A 365 -2.44 21.63 4.27
CA VAL A 365 -1.90 20.73 3.23
C VAL A 365 -1.88 21.40 1.86
N ASN A 366 -0.66 21.68 1.41
CA ASN A 366 -0.38 21.98 0.01
C ASN A 366 0.08 20.69 -0.68
N ALA A 367 -0.26 20.53 -1.95
CA ALA A 367 0.30 19.46 -2.76
C ALA A 367 1.08 20.04 -3.94
N LEU A 368 2.33 19.60 -4.05
CA LEU A 368 3.17 19.80 -5.21
C LEU A 368 3.05 18.57 -6.10
N LEU A 369 2.35 18.73 -7.22
CA LEU A 369 2.03 17.67 -8.18
C LEU A 369 3.14 17.46 -9.20
N LEU A 370 4.36 17.20 -8.72
CA LEU A 370 5.51 16.92 -9.57
C LEU A 370 6.34 15.82 -8.95
N TYR A 371 6.82 14.90 -9.80
CA TYR A 371 7.83 13.93 -9.39
C TYR A 371 9.11 14.68 -9.02
N PRO A 372 9.61 14.60 -7.77
CA PRO A 372 10.86 15.23 -7.42
C PRO A 372 12.01 14.37 -7.96
N GLU A 373 12.57 14.76 -9.10
CA GLU A 373 13.92 14.30 -9.44
C GLU A 373 14.91 14.86 -8.41
N PRO A 374 16.01 14.16 -8.10
CA PRO A 374 16.98 14.61 -7.10
C PRO A 374 17.50 16.03 -7.37
N ASP A 375 17.78 16.33 -8.64
CA ASP A 375 18.31 17.63 -9.06
C ASP A 375 17.27 18.75 -8.96
N ASP A 376 15.98 18.42 -9.14
CA ASP A 376 14.87 19.38 -9.05
C ASP A 376 14.30 19.51 -7.62
N ALA A 377 14.49 18.50 -6.77
CA ALA A 377 13.86 18.43 -5.45
C ALA A 377 14.22 19.64 -4.58
N LEU A 378 15.48 20.07 -4.57
CA LEU A 378 15.93 21.25 -3.83
C LEU A 378 15.20 22.51 -4.31
N PHE A 379 15.13 22.70 -5.64
CA PHE A 379 14.43 23.85 -6.23
C PHE A 379 12.94 23.83 -5.85
N ARG A 380 12.30 22.67 -5.90
CA ARG A 380 10.88 22.48 -5.58
C ARG A 380 10.57 22.68 -4.10
N ILE A 381 11.42 22.19 -3.21
CA ILE A 381 11.31 22.41 -1.76
C ILE A 381 11.47 23.90 -1.46
N LYS A 382 12.50 24.55 -2.05
CA LYS A 382 12.70 25.99 -1.90
C LYS A 382 11.50 26.80 -2.40
N GLN A 383 10.98 26.47 -3.57
CA GLN A 383 9.79 27.12 -4.14
C GLN A 383 8.58 26.93 -3.22
N SER A 384 8.37 25.71 -2.73
CA SER A 384 7.23 25.40 -1.85
C SER A 384 7.35 26.09 -0.50
N TYR A 385 8.55 26.20 0.06
CA TYR A 385 8.82 26.98 1.25
C TYR A 385 8.55 28.48 1.01
N GLN A 386 9.05 29.05 -0.09
CA GLN A 386 8.84 30.47 -0.40
C GLN A 386 7.37 30.82 -0.64
N LEU A 387 6.62 29.95 -1.32
CA LEU A 387 5.22 30.18 -1.65
C LEU A 387 4.29 29.86 -0.48
N TYR A 388 4.55 28.76 0.23
CA TYR A 388 3.59 28.16 1.17
C TYR A 388 4.11 28.06 2.59
N ASN A 389 5.35 28.49 2.87
CA ASN A 389 6.02 28.36 4.16
C ASN A 389 6.09 26.91 4.69
N CYS A 390 6.09 25.92 3.78
CA CYS A 390 6.10 24.51 4.13
C CYS A 390 7.39 24.12 4.87
N THR A 391 7.26 23.64 6.10
CA THR A 391 8.36 23.05 6.90
C THR A 391 8.25 21.54 7.01
N THR A 392 7.16 20.94 6.55
CA THR A 392 6.98 19.49 6.52
C THR A 392 6.76 19.04 5.08
N PHE A 393 7.60 18.15 4.58
CA PHE A 393 7.49 17.59 3.23
C PHE A 393 7.23 16.10 3.29
N ILE A 394 6.12 15.65 2.71
CA ILE A 394 5.80 14.22 2.57
C ILE A 394 6.11 13.82 1.13
N ILE A 395 7.21 13.10 0.96
CA ILE A 395 7.70 12.67 -0.35
C ILE A 395 7.20 11.25 -0.62
N ALA A 396 6.37 11.11 -1.64
CA ALA A 396 5.88 9.83 -2.15
C ALA A 396 6.35 9.66 -3.59
N ALA A 397 7.47 8.96 -3.77
CA ALA A 397 8.12 8.74 -5.05
C ALA A 397 8.28 7.24 -5.31
N GLY A 398 8.21 6.81 -6.58
CA GLY A 398 8.55 5.44 -6.99
C GLY A 398 7.63 4.84 -8.06
N GLN A 399 6.32 5.10 -7.97
CA GLN A 399 5.33 4.60 -8.95
C GLN A 399 5.65 5.00 -10.40
N TRP A 400 5.81 6.30 -10.67
CA TRP A 400 6.19 6.82 -11.99
C TRP A 400 7.55 6.30 -12.50
N PRO A 401 8.61 6.31 -11.68
CA PRO A 401 9.89 5.68 -12.04
C PRO A 401 9.83 4.22 -12.45
N SER A 402 8.84 3.47 -11.98
CA SER A 402 8.59 2.08 -12.36
C SER A 402 7.55 1.91 -13.47
N SER A 403 6.92 2.98 -13.97
CA SER A 403 5.79 2.84 -14.88
C SER A 403 6.21 2.72 -16.36
N LYS A 404 5.25 2.34 -17.22
CA LYS A 404 5.43 2.37 -18.68
C LYS A 404 5.91 3.73 -19.18
N GLN A 405 5.43 4.82 -18.59
CA GLN A 405 5.83 6.17 -19.01
C GLN A 405 7.32 6.43 -18.76
N ALA A 406 7.96 5.75 -17.81
CA ALA A 406 9.41 5.82 -17.65
C ALA A 406 10.16 5.16 -18.84
N TRP A 407 9.57 4.14 -19.47
CA TRP A 407 10.10 3.57 -20.71
C TRP A 407 9.98 4.52 -21.89
N GLU A 408 8.82 5.15 -22.03
CA GLU A 408 8.49 6.00 -23.19
C GLU A 408 9.14 7.39 -23.13
N ASN A 409 9.56 7.83 -21.93
CA ASN A 409 10.21 9.11 -21.78
C ASN A 409 11.67 9.03 -22.26
N GLU A 410 11.98 9.76 -23.33
CA GLU A 410 13.33 9.86 -23.91
C GLU A 410 14.42 10.21 -22.88
N LYS A 411 14.06 10.98 -21.83
CA LYS A 411 14.98 11.36 -20.75
C LYS A 411 15.39 10.16 -19.89
N TYR A 412 14.51 9.19 -19.70
CA TYR A 412 14.77 8.05 -18.82
C TYR A 412 15.16 6.80 -19.60
N GLY A 413 14.46 6.52 -20.71
CA GLY A 413 14.66 5.36 -21.59
C GLY A 413 14.46 4.00 -20.94
N LYS A 414 14.26 3.95 -19.61
CA LYS A 414 14.00 2.78 -18.79
C LYS A 414 13.51 3.18 -17.38
N PRO A 415 12.77 2.29 -16.71
CA PRO A 415 12.45 2.39 -15.31
C PRO A 415 13.69 2.50 -14.44
N PHE A 416 13.50 3.02 -13.23
CA PHE A 416 14.62 3.20 -12.32
C PHE A 416 15.02 1.84 -11.75
N SER A 417 16.32 1.54 -11.78
CA SER A 417 16.85 0.43 -10.99
C SER A 417 16.77 0.76 -9.50
N PHE A 418 16.88 -0.25 -8.64
CA PHE A 418 16.98 -0.05 -7.20
C PHE A 418 18.11 0.91 -6.83
N GLN A 419 19.29 0.79 -7.47
CA GLN A 419 20.40 1.73 -7.29
C GLN A 419 20.00 3.18 -7.61
N LYS A 420 19.33 3.41 -8.75
CA LYS A 420 18.94 4.75 -9.18
C LYS A 420 17.87 5.33 -8.25
N PHE A 421 16.88 4.53 -7.86
CA PHE A 421 15.86 4.91 -6.90
C PHE A 421 16.47 5.27 -5.53
N TYR A 422 17.34 4.40 -5.00
CA TYR A 422 18.03 4.63 -3.72
C TYR A 422 18.83 5.93 -3.72
N LYS A 423 19.75 6.08 -4.69
CA LYS A 423 20.60 7.29 -4.81
C LYS A 423 19.75 8.55 -4.95
N GLY A 424 18.66 8.46 -5.71
CA GLY A 424 17.80 9.60 -5.92
C GLY A 424 17.08 10.02 -4.64
N LEU A 425 16.44 9.06 -3.95
CA LEU A 425 15.66 9.36 -2.76
C LEU A 425 16.55 9.71 -1.55
N SER A 426 17.68 9.02 -1.37
CA SER A 426 18.66 9.34 -0.32
C SER A 426 19.30 10.72 -0.57
N GLY A 427 19.64 11.02 -1.82
CA GLY A 427 20.17 12.32 -2.22
C GLY A 427 19.23 13.47 -1.93
N ILE A 428 17.91 13.27 -1.97
CA ILE A 428 16.93 14.26 -1.53
C ILE A 428 16.93 14.36 0.00
N ALA A 429 16.80 13.25 0.72
CA ALA A 429 16.67 13.24 2.18
C ALA A 429 17.92 13.78 2.91
N GLU A 430 19.10 13.53 2.36
CA GLU A 430 20.39 13.89 2.96
C GLU A 430 20.92 15.26 2.51
N ASN A 431 20.26 15.93 1.55
CA ASN A 431 20.78 17.17 0.97
C ASN A 431 20.90 18.28 2.02
N PRO A 432 22.11 18.73 2.41
CA PRO A 432 22.26 19.76 3.44
C PRO A 432 21.63 21.09 3.03
N LYS A 433 21.60 21.41 1.72
CA LYS A 433 21.05 22.66 1.20
C LYS A 433 19.54 22.79 1.44
N ILE A 434 18.82 21.68 1.62
CA ILE A 434 17.41 21.73 2.01
C ILE A 434 17.28 22.33 3.41
N TYR A 435 18.13 21.90 4.33
CA TYR A 435 18.10 22.35 5.73
C TYR A 435 18.74 23.72 5.95
N ASP A 436 19.48 24.24 4.95
CA ASP A 436 19.95 25.62 4.91
C ASP A 436 18.83 26.61 4.51
N ILE A 437 17.73 26.12 3.92
CA ILE A 437 16.53 26.94 3.63
C ILE A 437 15.84 27.33 4.94
N ASP A 438 15.57 26.34 5.79
CA ASP A 438 15.04 26.51 7.14
C ASP A 438 15.44 25.29 8.01
N PRO A 439 16.03 25.49 9.20
CA PRO A 439 16.43 24.38 10.07
C PRO A 439 15.26 23.55 10.62
N ASN A 440 14.02 24.01 10.53
CA ASN A 440 12.81 23.31 10.95
C ASN A 440 12.21 22.44 9.84
N ILE A 441 12.84 22.35 8.66
CA ILE A 441 12.39 21.46 7.60
C ILE A 441 12.52 20.00 8.03
N ASN A 442 11.42 19.27 7.93
CA ASN A 442 11.31 17.84 8.15
C ASN A 442 10.91 17.13 6.85
N ILE A 443 11.62 16.06 6.52
CA ILE A 443 11.37 15.20 5.37
C ILE A 443 10.74 13.89 5.85
N TYR A 444 9.58 13.56 5.29
CA TYR A 444 8.87 12.32 5.52
C TYR A 444 8.88 11.52 4.23
N LEU A 445 9.57 10.38 4.22
CA LEU A 445 9.49 9.45 3.12
C LEU A 445 8.30 8.52 3.36
N ARG A 446 7.34 8.52 2.43
CA ARG A 446 6.14 7.70 2.51
C ARG A 446 6.34 6.43 1.70
N THR A 447 5.90 5.29 2.25
CA THR A 447 5.82 4.04 1.49
C THR A 447 4.87 4.17 0.30
N ILE A 448 5.15 3.39 -0.73
CA ILE A 448 4.41 3.29 -1.96
C ILE A 448 3.39 2.15 -1.82
N HIS A 449 2.14 2.36 -2.20
CA HIS A 449 1.16 1.28 -2.27
C HIS A 449 1.42 0.41 -3.51
N LEU A 450 1.06 -0.87 -3.45
CA LEU A 450 1.13 -1.75 -4.62
C LEU A 450 0.03 -1.39 -5.63
N ASN A 451 0.20 -1.78 -6.88
CA ASN A 451 -0.82 -1.64 -7.92
C ASN A 451 -1.44 -3.01 -8.20
N PRO A 452 -2.75 -3.09 -8.51
CA PRO A 452 -3.34 -4.32 -9.02
C PRO A 452 -2.58 -4.80 -10.26
N LEU A 453 -2.61 -6.10 -10.53
CA LEU A 453 -1.92 -6.67 -11.69
C LEU A 453 -2.65 -6.24 -12.98
N GLY A 454 -2.24 -5.10 -13.54
CA GLY A 454 -2.80 -4.54 -14.76
C GLY A 454 -2.37 -5.31 -16.01
N ASP A 455 -3.02 -5.04 -17.13
CA ASP A 455 -2.66 -5.64 -18.43
C ASP A 455 -1.20 -5.35 -18.79
N LEU A 456 -0.73 -4.12 -18.57
CA LEU A 456 0.65 -3.70 -18.85
C LEU A 456 1.68 -4.29 -17.89
N ILE A 457 1.30 -4.52 -16.63
CA ILE A 457 2.19 -5.12 -15.62
C ILE A 457 2.35 -6.61 -15.92
N SER A 458 1.29 -7.24 -16.41
CA SER A 458 1.21 -8.67 -16.74
C SER A 458 1.57 -9.00 -18.19
N ASP A 459 1.97 -8.01 -18.99
CA ASP A 459 2.35 -8.18 -20.38
C ASP A 459 3.87 -8.12 -20.54
N CYS A 460 4.44 -9.27 -20.90
CA CYS A 460 5.86 -9.45 -21.16
C CYS A 460 6.26 -9.33 -22.64
N GLY A 461 5.29 -9.16 -23.53
CA GLY A 461 5.48 -9.01 -24.96
C GLY A 461 6.35 -10.10 -25.60
N VAL A 462 6.81 -9.82 -26.81
CA VAL A 462 7.72 -10.69 -27.58
C VAL A 462 9.16 -10.57 -27.08
N GLU A 463 9.51 -9.43 -26.48
CA GLU A 463 10.86 -9.12 -26.00
C GLU A 463 11.17 -9.72 -24.61
N GLN A 464 10.25 -10.51 -24.06
CA GLN A 464 10.35 -11.12 -22.71
C GLN A 464 10.71 -10.08 -21.64
N ARG A 465 10.04 -8.92 -21.70
CA ARG A 465 10.20 -7.85 -20.71
C ARG A 465 8.86 -7.21 -20.36
N PRO A 466 8.64 -6.86 -19.09
CA PRO A 466 7.41 -6.19 -18.68
C PRO A 466 7.31 -4.79 -19.28
N LYS A 467 6.12 -4.45 -19.81
CA LYS A 467 5.82 -3.09 -20.29
C LYS A 467 5.69 -2.07 -19.16
N ASP A 468 5.41 -2.53 -17.95
CA ASP A 468 5.29 -1.72 -16.74
C ASP A 468 5.87 -2.50 -15.55
N TRP A 469 6.77 -1.87 -14.78
CA TRP A 469 7.49 -2.54 -13.69
C TRP A 469 6.82 -2.40 -12.34
N ARG A 470 5.60 -1.83 -12.27
CA ARG A 470 4.86 -1.66 -11.02
C ARG A 470 4.27 -2.97 -10.49
N SER A 471 4.97 -4.09 -10.69
CA SER A 471 4.64 -5.34 -10.03
C SER A 471 4.83 -5.19 -8.51
N PRO A 472 4.02 -5.87 -7.69
CA PRO A 472 4.13 -5.79 -6.24
C PRO A 472 5.55 -5.99 -5.71
N THR A 473 6.31 -6.93 -6.30
CA THR A 473 7.69 -7.25 -5.88
C THR A 473 8.64 -6.06 -6.05
N VAL A 474 8.53 -5.31 -7.15
CA VAL A 474 9.36 -4.12 -7.37
C VAL A 474 8.99 -3.02 -6.39
N ILE A 475 7.69 -2.81 -6.15
CA ILE A 475 7.21 -1.80 -5.20
C ILE A 475 7.62 -2.15 -3.76
N ASP A 476 7.59 -3.43 -3.38
CA ASP A 476 8.11 -3.90 -2.09
C ASP A 476 9.61 -3.64 -1.96
N GLY A 477 10.38 -3.85 -3.03
CA GLY A 477 11.79 -3.47 -3.06
C GLY A 477 12.00 -1.97 -2.82
N TYR A 478 11.23 -1.11 -3.49
CA TYR A 478 11.27 0.33 -3.23
C TYR A 478 10.86 0.70 -1.80
N ASN A 479 9.85 0.04 -1.24
CA ASN A 479 9.42 0.26 0.15
C ASN A 479 10.51 -0.13 1.16
N LEU A 480 11.22 -1.22 0.91
CA LEU A 480 12.38 -1.62 1.71
C LEU A 480 13.48 -0.57 1.64
N LEU A 481 13.75 0.02 0.47
CA LEU A 481 14.73 1.10 0.35
C LEU A 481 14.31 2.37 1.07
N VAL A 482 13.04 2.73 0.99
CA VAL A 482 12.53 3.89 1.72
C VAL A 482 12.79 3.72 3.21
N LYS A 483 12.53 2.53 3.76
CA LYS A 483 12.83 2.18 5.14
C LYS A 483 14.34 2.20 5.43
N GLU A 484 15.16 1.57 4.58
CA GLU A 484 16.62 1.52 4.72
C GLU A 484 17.24 2.91 4.72
N ILE A 485 16.81 3.82 3.84
CA ILE A 485 17.28 5.21 3.79
C ILE A 485 16.99 5.92 5.11
N VAL A 486 15.74 5.83 5.61
CA VAL A 486 15.37 6.49 6.87
C VAL A 486 16.15 5.91 8.06
N GLU A 487 16.25 4.58 8.14
CA GLU A 487 16.96 3.91 9.23
C GLU A 487 18.47 4.18 9.19
N GLY A 488 19.07 4.14 8.00
CA GLY A 488 20.48 4.46 7.76
C GLY A 488 20.82 5.90 8.14
N ILE A 489 19.99 6.88 7.75
CA ILE A 489 20.18 8.28 8.15
C ILE A 489 20.10 8.44 9.67
N LYS A 490 19.14 7.79 10.33
CA LYS A 490 19.00 7.84 11.80
C LYS A 490 20.20 7.24 12.53
N ALA A 491 20.75 6.16 11.99
CA ALA A 491 21.93 5.50 12.53
C ALA A 491 23.19 6.34 12.35
N THR A 492 23.37 6.96 11.19
CA THR A 492 24.65 7.59 10.79
C THR A 492 24.72 9.11 10.97
N SER A 493 23.58 9.81 11.00
CA SER A 493 23.54 11.28 11.03
C SER A 493 22.77 11.80 12.24
N SER A 494 23.48 12.31 13.25
CA SER A 494 22.88 12.96 14.42
C SER A 494 22.09 14.22 14.05
N LYS A 495 22.52 14.98 13.03
CA LYS A 495 21.84 16.20 12.56
C LYS A 495 20.49 15.90 11.91
N LEU A 496 20.37 14.77 11.20
CA LEU A 496 19.18 14.42 10.42
C LEU A 496 18.26 13.40 11.10
N ARG A 497 18.72 12.77 12.18
CA ARG A 497 17.99 11.72 12.92
C ARG A 497 16.54 12.11 13.26
N ASP A 498 16.35 13.35 13.69
CA ASP A 498 15.06 13.87 14.12
C ASP A 498 14.34 14.70 13.02
N ARG A 499 14.87 14.69 11.79
CA ARG A 499 14.33 15.45 10.66
C ARG A 499 13.89 14.58 9.49
N VAL A 500 14.39 13.36 9.40
CA VAL A 500 14.02 12.40 8.36
C VAL A 500 13.23 11.25 8.98
N HIS A 501 11.99 11.07 8.51
CA HIS A 501 11.06 10.11 9.08
C HIS A 501 10.43 9.22 8.01
N LEU A 502 9.96 8.05 8.44
CA LEU A 502 9.19 7.12 7.64
C LEU A 502 7.70 7.31 7.94
N ILE A 503 6.89 7.42 6.89
CA ILE A 503 5.43 7.22 6.97
C ILE A 503 5.11 5.90 6.28
N ASP A 504 5.02 4.84 7.08
CA ASP A 504 4.58 3.54 6.61
C ASP A 504 3.05 3.48 6.66
N THR A 505 2.43 3.35 5.48
CA THR A 505 0.98 3.28 5.25
C THR A 505 0.56 1.91 4.72
N ARG A 506 1.49 0.95 4.65
CA ARG A 506 1.26 -0.36 4.04
C ARG A 506 0.17 -1.16 4.74
N PHE A 507 0.03 -1.01 6.05
CA PHE A 507 -1.08 -1.64 6.80
C PHE A 507 -2.48 -1.13 6.37
N ILE A 508 -2.58 0.04 5.74
CA ILE A 508 -3.82 0.59 5.18
C ILE A 508 -3.97 0.17 3.73
N THR A 509 -2.91 0.35 2.94
CA THR A 509 -2.97 0.27 1.49
C THR A 509 -2.75 -1.13 0.95
N GLU A 510 -1.87 -1.94 1.54
CA GLU A 510 -1.57 -3.28 1.04
C GLU A 510 -2.78 -4.21 1.14
N PRO A 511 -3.54 -4.34 2.24
CA PRO A 511 -4.70 -5.25 2.24
C PRO A 511 -5.72 -4.99 1.11
N MET A 512 -5.72 -3.75 0.60
CA MET A 512 -6.60 -3.25 -0.47
C MET A 512 -5.81 -2.89 -1.74
N TRP A 513 -4.64 -3.49 -1.96
CA TRP A 513 -3.73 -3.06 -3.02
C TRP A 513 -4.32 -3.21 -4.43
N ASP A 514 -5.13 -4.24 -4.61
CA ASP A 514 -5.74 -4.59 -5.86
C ASP A 514 -7.09 -3.90 -6.10
N THR A 515 -7.41 -2.83 -5.37
CA THR A 515 -8.72 -2.13 -5.42
C THR A 515 -8.74 -0.88 -6.30
N ALA A 516 -7.61 -0.50 -6.90
CA ALA A 516 -7.48 0.67 -7.77
C ALA A 516 -8.28 0.54 -9.08
N ASN A 517 -9.37 1.30 -9.26
CA ASN A 517 -10.26 1.17 -10.44
C ASN A 517 -9.54 1.31 -11.79
N ASP A 518 -8.49 2.13 -11.84
CA ASP A 518 -7.71 2.38 -13.04
C ASP A 518 -6.34 1.68 -13.02
N PHE A 519 -6.14 0.71 -12.12
CA PHE A 519 -4.91 -0.05 -11.94
C PHE A 519 -3.70 0.80 -11.53
N ASN A 520 -3.94 2.04 -11.10
CA ASN A 520 -2.91 2.96 -10.62
C ASN A 520 -3.29 3.49 -9.23
N HIS A 521 -4.42 4.19 -9.11
CA HIS A 521 -4.78 4.92 -7.91
C HIS A 521 -5.67 4.07 -7.00
N VAL A 522 -5.19 3.82 -5.77
CA VAL A 522 -5.95 3.12 -4.73
C VAL A 522 -7.38 3.66 -4.60
N HIS A 523 -8.29 2.78 -4.20
CA HIS A 523 -9.69 3.13 -4.06
C HIS A 523 -9.88 4.35 -3.14
N PRO A 524 -10.80 5.30 -3.43
CA PRO A 524 -10.93 6.52 -2.64
C PRO A 524 -11.14 6.30 -1.13
N ARG A 525 -11.80 5.21 -0.73
CA ARG A 525 -11.94 4.84 0.71
C ARG A 525 -10.59 4.53 1.37
N VAL A 526 -9.68 3.89 0.64
CA VAL A 526 -8.32 3.59 1.12
C VAL A 526 -7.53 4.89 1.27
N SER A 527 -7.63 5.79 0.28
CA SER A 527 -6.98 7.11 0.36
C SER A 527 -7.54 8.01 1.47
N ASP A 528 -8.82 7.90 1.81
CA ASP A 528 -9.40 8.61 2.96
C ASP A 528 -8.81 8.14 4.28
N VAL A 529 -8.74 6.82 4.48
CA VAL A 529 -8.14 6.23 5.68
C VAL A 529 -6.66 6.63 5.79
N GLU A 530 -5.95 6.60 4.67
CA GLU A 530 -4.56 7.06 4.61
C GLU A 530 -4.40 8.55 4.91
N ALA A 531 -5.29 9.40 4.39
CA ALA A 531 -5.33 10.82 4.69
C ALA A 531 -5.55 11.08 6.18
N LEU A 532 -6.46 10.35 6.84
CA LEU A 532 -6.68 10.42 8.28
C LEU A 532 -5.43 10.00 9.07
N TYR A 533 -4.79 8.89 8.68
CA TYR A 533 -3.52 8.45 9.27
C TYR A 533 -2.45 9.53 9.25
N ILE A 534 -2.23 10.08 8.06
CA ILE A 534 -1.21 11.09 7.84
C ILE A 534 -1.56 12.34 8.62
N ALA A 535 -2.79 12.84 8.53
CA ALA A 535 -3.23 14.01 9.29
C ALA A 535 -3.04 13.81 10.81
N GLY A 536 -3.45 12.67 11.36
CA GLY A 536 -3.28 12.39 12.79
C GLY A 536 -1.82 12.25 13.23
N LYS A 537 -0.91 11.81 12.36
CA LYS A 537 0.54 11.81 12.64
C LYS A 537 1.12 13.22 12.80
N PHE A 538 0.47 14.25 12.27
CA PHE A 538 0.96 15.63 12.31
C PHE A 538 0.16 16.54 13.23
N LEU A 539 -1.16 16.38 13.25
CA LEU A 539 -2.07 17.24 14.00
C LEU A 539 -2.18 16.85 15.47
N LEU A 540 -1.85 15.61 15.83
CA LEU A 540 -1.99 15.08 17.20
C LEU A 540 -0.65 14.87 17.91
N ARG A 541 0.39 15.60 17.49
CA ARG A 541 1.70 15.59 18.14
C ARG A 541 1.75 16.43 19.40
#